data_AF-T0XZW9-F1
#
_entry.id   AF-T0XZW9-F1
#
_cell.length_a   1.000
_cell.length_b   1.000
_cell.length_c   1.000
_cell.angle_alpha   90.00
_cell.angle_beta   90.00
_cell.angle_gamma   90.00
#
_symmetry.space_group_name_H-M   'P 1'
#
loop_
_entity.id
_entity.type
_entity.pdbx_description
1 polymer ?
#
loop_
_entity_poly.entity_id
_entity_poly.type
_entity_poly.pdbx_seq_one_letter_code
_entity_poly.pdbx_strand_id
1 'polypeptide(L)'
;MRFVGQVLTILPGESACYRCLFREPPPAGSVPTCSEAGVLGVIAGVIGTLQTTEVLKILLGKGDLLTNRLLTYDALTTTFRPVSVRRSLKCPVCGDHPSITELIDYEQPVCTTPGI
;
A
#
# COMPACT_ATOMS: atom_id res chain seq x y z
N MET A 1 -2.49 1.75 -18.96
CA MET A 1 -3.32 2.52 -17.99
C MET A 1 -3.77 1.60 -16.87
N ARG A 2 -3.47 1.94 -15.61
CA ARG A 2 -3.93 1.19 -14.43
C ARG A 2 -5.25 1.74 -13.91
N PHE A 3 -6.21 0.85 -13.70
CA PHE A 3 -7.56 1.18 -13.21
C PHE A 3 -7.83 0.70 -11.77
N VAL A 4 -6.80 0.25 -11.08
CA VAL A 4 -6.93 -0.34 -9.74
C VAL A 4 -6.20 0.51 -8.71
N GLY A 5 -6.87 0.80 -7.60
CA GLY A 5 -6.30 1.42 -6.40
C GLY A 5 -6.35 0.45 -5.21
N GLN A 6 -5.42 0.62 -4.26
CA GLN A 6 -5.37 -0.21 -3.06
C GLN A 6 -5.11 0.62 -1.82
N VAL A 7 -5.71 0.23 -0.69
CA VAL A 7 -5.53 0.88 0.61
C VAL A 7 -5.61 -0.15 1.74
N LEU A 8 -4.78 0.04 2.76
CA LEU A 8 -4.75 -0.72 4.01
C LEU A 8 -4.43 0.23 5.17
N THR A 9 -4.83 -0.15 6.37
CA THR A 9 -4.47 0.57 7.61
C THR A 9 -3.47 -0.26 8.40
N ILE A 10 -2.35 0.36 8.80
CA ILE A 10 -1.30 -0.31 9.57
C ILE A 10 -1.25 0.32 10.96
N LEU A 11 -1.51 -0.49 11.98
CA LEU A 11 -1.23 -0.19 13.37
C LEU A 11 0.03 -0.95 13.78
N PRO A 12 1.18 -0.26 13.98
CA PRO A 12 2.44 -0.90 14.35
C PRO A 12 2.29 -1.77 15.61
N GLY A 13 2.85 -2.99 15.57
CA GLY A 13 2.75 -3.95 16.68
C GLY A 13 1.41 -4.71 16.78
N GLU A 14 0.32 -4.16 16.24
CA GLU A 14 -1.02 -4.72 16.37
C GLU A 14 -1.52 -5.41 15.09
N SER A 15 -1.24 -4.83 13.92
CA SER A 15 -1.73 -5.34 12.62
C SER A 15 -0.61 -5.87 11.73
N ALA A 16 -0.99 -6.51 10.62
CA ALA A 16 -0.08 -6.78 9.51
C ALA A 16 0.54 -5.47 9.00
N CYS A 17 1.86 -5.46 8.82
CA CYS A 17 2.55 -4.37 8.14
C CYS A 17 2.61 -4.61 6.63
N TYR A 18 3.11 -3.62 5.87
CA TYR A 18 3.32 -3.75 4.43
C TYR A 18 4.16 -4.99 4.05
N ARG A 19 5.25 -5.26 4.80
CA ARG A 19 6.15 -6.41 4.58
C ARG A 19 5.53 -7.76 4.95
N CYS A 20 4.43 -7.79 5.72
CA CYS A 20 3.65 -9.02 5.93
C CYS A 20 2.93 -9.44 4.65
N LEU A 21 2.49 -8.45 3.84
CA LEU A 21 1.79 -8.65 2.58
C LEU A 21 2.79 -8.86 1.42
N PHE A 22 3.73 -7.93 1.26
CA PHE A 22 4.75 -7.95 0.22
C PHE A 22 6.10 -8.31 0.82
N ARG A 23 6.37 -9.62 0.92
CA ARG A 23 7.52 -10.17 1.67
C ARG A 23 8.86 -9.76 1.06
N GLU A 24 8.96 -9.81 -0.25
CA GLU A 24 10.18 -9.49 -0.98
C GLU A 24 9.91 -8.35 -1.96
N PRO A 25 10.91 -7.49 -2.22
CA PRO A 25 10.77 -6.50 -3.28
C PRO A 25 10.52 -7.22 -4.62
N PRO A 26 9.71 -6.64 -5.51
CA PRO A 26 9.51 -7.21 -6.83
C PRO A 26 10.84 -7.24 -7.61
N PRO A 27 11.06 -8.22 -8.51
CA PRO A 27 12.27 -8.27 -9.32
C PRO A 27 12.53 -6.96 -10.08
N ALA A 28 13.80 -6.61 -10.28
CA ALA A 28 14.16 -5.42 -11.07
C ALA A 28 13.51 -5.49 -12.46
N GLY A 29 12.91 -4.37 -12.90
CA GLY A 29 12.20 -4.28 -14.18
C GLY A 29 10.82 -4.95 -14.24
N SER A 30 10.34 -5.60 -13.17
CA SER A 30 9.01 -6.23 -13.15
C SER A 30 7.86 -5.24 -12.88
N VAL A 31 8.18 -4.00 -12.51
CA VAL A 31 7.20 -2.93 -12.27
C VAL A 31 7.37 -1.88 -13.38
N PRO A 32 6.32 -1.62 -14.19
CA PRO A 32 6.39 -0.60 -15.22
C PRO A 32 6.56 0.78 -14.59
N THR A 33 7.25 1.67 -15.31
CA THR A 33 7.44 3.06 -14.89
C THR A 33 6.12 3.83 -14.88
N CYS A 34 6.07 4.96 -14.16
CA CYS A 34 4.89 5.84 -14.12
C CYS A 34 4.49 6.34 -15.52
N SER A 35 5.47 6.58 -16.41
CA SER A 35 5.27 6.96 -17.81
C SER A 35 4.72 5.83 -18.67
N GLU A 36 5.06 4.57 -18.39
CA GLU A 36 4.57 3.40 -19.12
C GLU A 36 3.18 2.94 -18.65
N ALA A 37 2.90 3.03 -17.35
CA ALA A 37 1.69 2.48 -16.77
C ALA A 37 0.47 3.40 -16.94
N GLY A 38 0.62 4.72 -16.76
CA GLY A 38 -0.45 5.73 -16.73
C GLY A 38 -1.52 5.44 -15.66
N VAL A 39 -1.64 6.27 -14.62
CA VAL A 39 -2.70 6.12 -13.59
C VAL A 39 -3.85 7.07 -13.86
N LEU A 40 -5.09 6.60 -13.75
CA LEU A 40 -6.25 7.48 -13.84
C LEU A 40 -6.32 8.35 -12.58
N GLY A 41 -6.16 9.67 -12.72
CA GLY A 41 -6.06 10.59 -11.57
C GLY A 41 -7.22 10.51 -10.57
N VAL A 42 -8.42 10.17 -11.03
CA VAL A 42 -9.59 9.99 -10.15
C VAL A 42 -9.41 8.84 -9.15
N ILE A 43 -8.62 7.82 -9.49
CA ILE A 43 -8.32 6.71 -8.59
C ILE A 43 -7.49 7.20 -7.40
N ALA A 44 -6.51 8.07 -7.65
CA ALA A 44 -5.74 8.68 -6.57
C ALA A 44 -6.66 9.48 -5.62
N GLY A 45 -7.64 10.21 -6.17
CA GLY A 45 -8.66 10.93 -5.39
C GLY A 45 -9.53 10.01 -4.53
N VAL A 46 -10.03 8.90 -5.09
CA VAL A 46 -10.82 7.89 -4.35
C VAL A 46 -9.99 7.26 -3.24
N ILE A 47 -8.78 6.79 -3.55
CA ILE A 47 -7.90 6.16 -2.55
C ILE A 47 -7.50 7.14 -1.45
N GLY A 48 -7.17 8.39 -1.78
CA GLY A 48 -6.88 9.44 -0.80
C GLY A 48 -8.06 9.74 0.13
N THR A 49 -9.28 9.71 -0.39
CA THR A 49 -10.51 9.87 0.41
C THR A 49 -10.71 8.70 1.37
N LEU A 50 -10.45 7.46 0.92
CA LEU A 50 -10.50 6.27 1.78
C LEU A 50 -9.42 6.33 2.87
N GLN A 51 -8.20 6.72 2.54
CA GLN A 51 -7.12 6.94 3.52
C GLN A 51 -7.53 7.98 4.57
N THR A 52 -8.11 9.10 4.13
CA THR A 52 -8.62 10.14 5.04
C THR A 52 -9.71 9.60 5.96
N THR A 53 -10.60 8.76 5.43
CA THR A 53 -11.65 8.10 6.22
C THR A 53 -11.05 7.19 7.30
N GLU A 54 -9.99 6.42 7.00
CA GLU A 54 -9.28 5.62 8.00
C GLU A 54 -8.66 6.48 9.10
N VAL A 55 -8.03 7.62 8.73
CA VAL A 55 -7.46 8.56 9.69
C VAL A 55 -8.53 9.12 10.62
N LEU A 56 -9.69 9.53 10.08
CA LEU A 56 -10.80 10.03 10.89
C LEU A 56 -11.34 8.97 11.85
N LYS A 57 -11.44 7.70 11.42
CA LYS A 57 -11.85 6.59 12.31
C LYS A 57 -10.88 6.41 13.48
N ILE A 58 -9.58 6.48 13.22
CA ILE A 58 -8.54 6.43 14.26
C ILE A 58 -8.72 7.60 15.24
N LEU A 59 -8.80 8.84 14.75
CA LEU A 59 -8.89 10.04 15.58
C LEU A 59 -10.17 10.08 16.43
N LEU A 60 -11.28 9.59 15.89
CA LEU A 60 -12.56 9.56 16.58
C LEU A 60 -12.74 8.32 17.47
N GLY A 61 -11.86 7.31 17.35
CA GLY A 61 -12.03 6.01 18.02
C GLY A 61 -13.32 5.29 17.61
N LYS A 62 -13.74 5.42 16.34
CA LYS A 62 -15.02 4.88 15.84
C LYS A 62 -14.88 4.08 14.55
N GLY A 63 -15.68 3.01 14.45
CA GLY A 63 -15.78 2.18 13.24
C GLY A 63 -14.66 1.15 13.10
N ASP A 64 -14.74 0.34 12.03
CA ASP A 64 -13.81 -0.75 11.80
C ASP A 64 -12.69 -0.34 10.84
N LEU A 65 -11.45 -0.37 11.30
CA LEU A 65 -10.28 -0.04 10.48
C LEU A 65 -9.99 -1.11 9.42
N LEU A 66 -9.35 -0.72 8.32
CA LEU A 66 -8.79 -1.63 7.31
C LEU A 66 -7.53 -2.38 7.80
N THR A 67 -7.32 -2.48 9.12
CA THR A 67 -6.30 -3.37 9.69
C THR A 67 -6.54 -4.79 9.23
N ASN A 68 -5.45 -5.48 8.84
CA ASN A 68 -5.49 -6.87 8.36
C ASN A 68 -6.38 -7.07 7.10
N ARG A 69 -6.69 -6.01 6.36
CA ARG A 69 -7.50 -6.05 5.14
C ARG A 69 -6.93 -5.10 4.08
N LEU A 70 -6.54 -5.64 2.94
CA LEU A 70 -6.20 -4.85 1.76
C LEU A 70 -7.49 -4.59 0.97
N LEU A 71 -7.98 -3.35 0.99
CA LEU A 71 -9.10 -2.96 0.17
C LEU A 71 -8.60 -2.63 -1.23
N THR A 72 -9.14 -3.31 -2.24
CA THR A 72 -8.88 -3.05 -3.64
C THR A 72 -10.10 -2.37 -4.27
N TYR A 73 -9.88 -1.26 -4.96
CA TYR A 73 -10.88 -0.55 -5.76
C TYR A 73 -10.57 -0.76 -7.24
N ASP A 74 -11.49 -1.38 -7.98
CA ASP A 74 -11.44 -1.49 -9.43
C ASP A 74 -12.38 -0.45 -10.04
N ALA A 75 -11.82 0.53 -10.75
CA ALA A 75 -12.58 1.63 -11.35
C ALA A 75 -13.34 1.24 -12.62
N LEU A 76 -12.97 0.14 -13.31
CA LEU A 76 -13.70 -0.33 -14.49
C LEU A 76 -15.05 -0.93 -14.10
N THR A 77 -15.05 -1.69 -13.01
CA THR A 77 -16.24 -2.38 -12.49
C THR A 77 -16.89 -1.63 -11.33
N THR A 78 -16.26 -0.56 -10.84
CA THR A 78 -16.66 0.18 -9.63
C THR A 78 -16.83 -0.76 -8.41
N THR A 79 -15.93 -1.74 -8.28
CA THR A 79 -16.02 -2.77 -7.24
C THR A 79 -15.00 -2.54 -6.14
N PHE A 80 -15.46 -2.69 -4.89
CA PHE A 80 -14.62 -2.73 -3.70
C PHE A 80 -14.45 -4.17 -3.23
N ARG A 81 -13.22 -4.68 -3.24
CA ARG A 81 -12.90 -6.05 -2.82
C ARG A 81 -11.91 -6.03 -1.65
N PRO A 82 -12.32 -6.45 -0.43
CA PRO A 82 -11.39 -6.67 0.65
C PRO A 82 -10.65 -7.99 0.47
N VAL A 83 -9.35 -8.00 0.75
CA VAL A 83 -8.50 -9.18 0.80
C VAL A 83 -7.92 -9.29 2.20
N SER A 84 -8.17 -10.40 2.89
CA SER A 84 -7.65 -10.62 4.24
C SER A 84 -6.13 -10.76 4.23
N VAL A 85 -5.47 -10.04 5.13
CA VAL A 85 -4.01 -10.07 5.34
C VAL A 85 -3.77 -10.51 6.78
N ARG A 86 -2.73 -11.32 7.01
CA ARG A 86 -2.37 -11.77 8.36
C ARG A 86 -1.00 -11.25 8.75
N ARG A 87 -0.87 -10.78 10.00
CA ARG A 87 0.44 -10.51 10.59
C ARG A 87 1.22 -11.82 10.66
N SER A 88 2.49 -11.77 10.26
CA SER A 88 3.42 -12.91 10.36
C SER A 88 4.36 -12.71 11.54
N LEU A 89 4.46 -13.71 12.43
CA LEU A 89 5.45 -13.71 13.51
C LEU A 89 6.89 -13.76 13.00
N LYS A 90 7.08 -14.25 11.77
CA LYS A 90 8.37 -14.30 11.07
C LYS A 90 8.58 -13.11 10.13
N CYS A 91 7.80 -12.02 10.26
CA CYS A 91 7.99 -10.85 9.43
C CYS A 91 9.35 -10.19 9.75
N PRO A 92 10.21 -9.91 8.76
CA PRO A 92 11.53 -9.34 9.02
C PRO A 92 11.47 -7.90 9.56
N VAL A 93 10.29 -7.24 9.55
CA VAL A 93 10.09 -5.88 10.05
C VAL A 93 9.30 -5.85 11.36
N CYS A 94 8.13 -6.51 11.44
CA CYS A 94 7.25 -6.44 12.61
C CYS A 94 7.03 -7.78 13.34
N GLY A 95 7.83 -8.80 13.00
CA GLY A 95 7.82 -10.10 13.66
C GLY A 95 8.56 -10.08 15.00
N ASP A 96 8.66 -11.23 15.65
CA ASP A 96 9.21 -11.34 17.01
C ASP A 96 10.74 -11.21 17.04
N HIS A 97 11.39 -11.49 15.90
CA HIS A 97 12.83 -11.31 15.68
C HIS A 97 13.03 -10.54 14.36
N PRO A 98 12.91 -9.20 14.36
CA PRO A 98 13.08 -8.40 13.16
C PRO A 98 14.53 -8.44 12.67
N SER A 99 14.71 -8.56 11.36
CA SER A 99 16.02 -8.59 10.70
C SER A 99 16.27 -7.36 9.82
N ILE A 100 15.22 -6.60 9.49
CA ILE A 100 15.31 -5.32 8.78
C ILE A 100 15.11 -4.22 9.82
N THR A 101 16.20 -3.58 10.23
CA THR A 101 16.22 -2.55 11.28
C THR A 101 16.56 -1.16 10.74
N GLU A 102 17.02 -1.07 9.50
CA GLU A 102 17.40 0.16 8.84
C GLU A 102 16.83 0.23 7.42
N LEU A 103 16.73 1.44 6.88
CA LEU A 103 16.32 1.66 5.51
C LEU A 103 17.51 1.47 4.59
N ILE A 104 17.25 0.89 3.43
CA ILE A 104 18.22 0.75 2.35
C ILE A 104 17.73 1.62 1.20
N ASP A 105 18.59 2.52 0.73
CA ASP A 105 18.29 3.32 -0.44
C ASP A 105 18.56 2.49 -1.70
N TYR A 106 17.49 2.19 -2.44
CA TYR A 106 17.59 1.59 -3.75
C TYR A 106 17.79 2.69 -4.78
N GLU A 107 18.71 2.51 -5.73
CA GLU A 107 18.78 3.37 -6.92
C GLU A 107 17.45 3.27 -7.68
N GLN A 108 16.61 4.30 -7.54
CA GLN A 108 15.37 4.43 -8.29
C GLN A 108 15.70 5.14 -9.60
N PRO A 109 15.28 4.62 -10.78
CA PRO A 109 15.35 5.38 -12.01
C PRO A 109 14.47 6.62 -11.84
N VAL A 110 15.10 7.75 -11.59
CA VAL A 110 14.41 9.03 -11.37
C VAL A 110 13.62 9.35 -12.64
N CYS A 111 12.37 9.78 -12.49
CA CYS A 111 11.68 10.44 -13.59
C CYS A 111 12.45 11.72 -13.91
N THR A 112 13.26 11.73 -14.97
CA THR A 112 13.74 12.97 -15.55
C THR A 112 12.52 13.71 -16.06
N THR A 113 12.18 14.83 -15.45
CA THR A 113 11.28 15.82 -16.06
C THR A 113 12.06 16.42 -17.24
N PRO A 114 11.69 16.16 -18.50
CA PRO A 114 12.36 16.81 -19.61
C PRO A 114 12.03 18.30 -19.54
N GLY A 115 13.02 19.15 -19.23
CA GLY A 115 12.90 20.61 -19.38
C GLY A 115 12.74 21.46 -18.11
N ILE A 116 13.19 20.99 -16.94
CA ILE A 116 13.59 21.87 -15.82
C ILE A 116 15.00 21.51 -15.40
#